data_AF-A0A2E6V742-F1
#
_entry.id   AF-A0A2E6V742-F1
#
_cell.length_a   1.000
_cell.length_b   1.000
_cell.length_c   1.000
_cell.angle_alpha   90.00
_cell.angle_beta   90.00
_cell.angle_gamma   90.00
#
_symmetry.space_group_name_H-M   'P 1'
#
loop_
_entity.id
_entity.type
_entity.pdbx_description
1 polymer ?
#
loop_
_entity_poly.entity_id
_entity_poly.type
_entity_poly.pdbx_seq_one_letter_code
_entity_poly.pdbx_strand_id
1 'polypeptide(L)'
;MGTLTVDGNLTLAQGSLLDFEFGAPSVDFSTPGSSDSVSINGDLAINGATLTLNDTGSFGRGLYRLFDYTGSLSGSNGGLQLASPDPSYGLQYLTGDKQINLINTGGTTLNFWNANGLASGTTQGGGDGTWTATNSVWTDASGSVTGPMIPSPGFAIFAGDAGTVKVSDVDGAVEADGQ
;
A
#
# COMPACT_ATOMS: atom_id res chain seq x y z
N MET A 1 -14.73 13.47 -0.37
CA MET A 1 -13.88 13.36 0.83
C MET A 1 -14.76 13.37 2.07
N GLY A 2 -15.43 12.24 2.30
CA GLY A 2 -16.18 11.94 3.50
C GLY A 2 -15.55 10.79 4.26
N THR A 3 -15.89 10.68 5.54
CA THR A 3 -15.58 9.51 6.35
C THR A 3 -16.89 8.91 6.85
N LEU A 4 -17.11 7.63 6.55
CA LEU A 4 -18.18 6.85 7.16
C LEU A 4 -17.68 6.25 8.48
N THR A 5 -18.36 6.51 9.59
CA THR A 5 -18.08 5.86 10.87
C THR A 5 -19.07 4.75 11.15
N VAL A 6 -18.57 3.56 11.46
CA VAL A 6 -19.34 2.39 11.87
C VAL A 6 -19.03 2.10 13.33
N ASP A 7 -20.02 2.26 14.20
CA ASP A 7 -19.87 2.01 15.65
C ASP A 7 -20.12 0.54 15.99
N GLY A 8 -19.27 -0.34 15.45
CA GLY A 8 -19.37 -1.78 15.58
C GLY A 8 -18.64 -2.52 14.46
N ASN A 9 -19.00 -3.77 14.23
CA ASN A 9 -18.38 -4.58 13.19
C ASN A 9 -18.92 -4.23 11.79
N LEU A 10 -18.06 -4.30 10.78
CA LEU A 10 -18.42 -4.14 9.38
C LEU A 10 -18.07 -5.42 8.59
N THR A 11 -19.06 -5.96 7.90
CA THR A 11 -18.87 -7.03 6.92
C THR A 11 -19.20 -6.53 5.53
N LEU A 12 -18.20 -6.50 4.66
CA LEU A 12 -18.36 -6.33 3.22
C LEU A 12 -18.53 -7.73 2.60
N ALA A 13 -19.77 -8.11 2.32
CA ALA A 13 -20.09 -9.39 1.69
C ALA A 13 -19.61 -9.43 0.22
N GLN A 14 -19.56 -10.64 -0.36
CA GLN A 14 -19.21 -10.81 -1.77
C GLN A 14 -20.11 -9.94 -2.66
N GLY A 15 -19.50 -9.18 -3.57
CA GLY A 15 -20.21 -8.26 -4.47
C GLY A 15 -20.54 -6.90 -3.87
N SER A 16 -20.08 -6.60 -2.64
CA SER A 16 -20.15 -5.24 -2.11
C SER A 16 -19.35 -4.29 -3.00
N LEU A 17 -19.94 -3.15 -3.33
CA LEU A 17 -19.32 -2.11 -4.15
C LEU A 17 -19.01 -0.90 -3.28
N LEU A 18 -17.78 -0.42 -3.39
CA LEU A 18 -17.28 0.78 -2.76
C LEU A 18 -16.94 1.77 -3.86
N ASP A 19 -17.50 2.97 -3.76
CA ASP A 19 -17.27 4.04 -4.71
C ASP A 19 -16.61 5.18 -3.95
N PHE A 20 -15.28 5.30 -4.06
CA PHE A 20 -14.51 6.25 -3.27
C PHE A 20 -14.03 7.39 -4.15
N GLU A 21 -14.19 8.60 -3.64
CA GLU A 21 -13.51 9.76 -4.18
C GLU A 21 -12.05 9.81 -3.70
N PHE A 22 -11.18 10.35 -4.55
CA PHE A 22 -9.79 10.65 -4.28
C PHE A 22 -9.47 12.09 -4.72
N GLY A 23 -8.61 12.76 -3.96
CA GLY A 23 -8.14 14.12 -4.21
C GLY A 23 -6.62 14.22 -4.14
N ALA A 24 -6.11 15.40 -3.77
CA ALA A 24 -4.68 15.67 -3.77
C ALA A 24 -3.86 14.70 -2.88
N PRO A 25 -2.68 14.26 -3.33
CA PRO A 25 -1.75 13.47 -2.53
C PRO A 25 -1.11 14.33 -1.43
N SER A 26 -0.47 13.65 -0.47
CA SER A 26 0.49 14.28 0.44
C SER A 26 1.88 14.37 -0.19
N VAL A 27 2.86 14.87 0.57
CA VAL A 27 4.25 15.04 0.13
C VAL A 27 5.04 13.74 0.04
N ASP A 28 4.56 12.66 0.67
CA ASP A 28 5.24 11.37 0.77
C ASP A 28 4.22 10.19 0.81
N PHE A 29 4.74 8.96 0.95
CA PHE A 29 3.94 7.73 1.05
C PHE A 29 3.69 7.27 2.50
N SER A 30 4.03 8.09 3.49
CA SER A 30 3.79 7.83 4.91
C SER A 30 2.63 8.65 5.47
N THR A 31 2.33 9.78 4.84
CA THR A 31 1.24 10.67 5.16
C THR A 31 0.11 10.47 4.15
N PRO A 32 -1.10 10.09 4.57
CA PRO A 32 -2.22 9.96 3.64
C PRO A 32 -2.57 11.29 2.95
N GLY A 33 -2.80 11.23 1.64
CA GLY A 33 -3.50 12.24 0.87
C GLY A 33 -5.00 12.22 1.14
N SER A 34 -5.74 13.02 0.37
CA SER A 34 -7.19 13.12 0.54
C SER A 34 -7.90 11.97 -0.18
N SER A 35 -8.66 11.15 0.56
CA SER A 35 -9.60 10.17 0.02
C SER A 35 -10.87 10.10 0.86
N ASP A 36 -11.91 9.47 0.33
CA ASP A 36 -12.95 8.92 1.19
C ASP A 36 -12.38 7.78 2.03
N SER A 37 -13.00 7.55 3.19
CA SER A 37 -12.57 6.52 4.12
C SER A 37 -13.71 5.96 4.96
N VAL A 38 -13.46 4.79 5.55
CA VAL A 38 -14.36 4.16 6.52
C VAL A 38 -13.60 3.91 7.81
N SER A 39 -14.17 4.35 8.93
CA SER A 39 -13.66 4.11 10.28
C SER A 39 -14.60 3.15 11.03
N ILE A 40 -14.07 2.02 11.48
CA ILE A 40 -14.83 0.91 12.07
C ILE A 40 -14.40 0.69 13.52
N ASN A 41 -15.31 0.91 14.48
CA ASN A 41 -15.07 0.64 15.90
C ASN A 41 -15.29 -0.85 16.24
N GLY A 42 -14.76 -1.75 15.42
CA GLY A 42 -14.94 -3.19 15.58
C GLY A 42 -14.14 -4.01 14.57
N ASP A 43 -14.56 -5.25 14.38
CA ASP A 43 -13.98 -6.15 13.37
C ASP A 43 -14.35 -5.70 11.95
N LEU A 44 -13.39 -5.82 11.04
CA LEU A 44 -13.57 -5.62 9.61
C LEU A 44 -13.47 -6.98 8.89
N ALA A 45 -14.52 -7.38 8.20
CA ALA A 45 -14.53 -8.57 7.35
C ALA A 45 -14.74 -8.18 5.88
N ILE A 46 -13.81 -8.52 4.99
CA ILE A 46 -13.90 -8.23 3.56
C ILE A 46 -13.94 -9.54 2.76
N ASN A 47 -15.11 -9.90 2.25
CA ASN A 47 -15.39 -11.21 1.67
C ASN A 47 -15.59 -11.15 0.14
N GLY A 48 -14.79 -10.34 -0.55
CA GLY A 48 -14.86 -10.13 -2.00
C GLY A 48 -15.61 -8.85 -2.36
N ALA A 49 -15.02 -7.70 -2.02
CA ALA A 49 -15.56 -6.37 -2.32
C ALA A 49 -14.79 -5.70 -3.45
N THR A 50 -15.46 -4.83 -4.19
CA THR A 50 -14.88 -4.10 -5.32
C THR A 50 -14.82 -2.61 -5.02
N LEU A 51 -13.65 -1.99 -5.23
CA LEU A 51 -13.38 -0.57 -5.06
C LEU A 51 -13.25 0.13 -6.41
N THR A 52 -14.10 1.12 -6.67
CA THR A 52 -13.97 2.08 -7.76
C THR A 52 -13.21 3.32 -7.27
N LEU A 53 -12.28 3.80 -8.09
CA LEU A 53 -11.47 4.98 -7.81
C LEU A 53 -11.99 6.17 -8.62
N ASN A 54 -12.50 7.21 -7.96
CA ASN A 54 -12.99 8.42 -8.63
C ASN A 54 -12.09 9.61 -8.32
N ASP A 55 -11.42 10.15 -9.34
CA ASP A 55 -10.67 11.39 -9.21
C ASP A 55 -11.62 12.59 -9.17
N THR A 56 -11.59 13.33 -8.05
CA THR A 56 -12.36 14.58 -7.86
C THR A 56 -11.55 15.84 -8.16
N GLY A 57 -10.30 15.66 -8.57
CA GLY A 57 -9.34 16.71 -8.85
C GLY A 57 -8.01 16.42 -8.15
N SER A 58 -6.94 16.34 -8.94
CA SER A 58 -5.56 16.18 -8.46
C SER A 58 -5.25 14.83 -7.79
N PHE A 59 -6.05 13.78 -8.02
CA PHE A 59 -5.64 12.43 -7.64
C PHE A 59 -4.30 12.09 -8.30
N GLY A 60 -3.32 11.77 -7.46
CA GLY A 60 -1.94 11.63 -7.90
C GLY A 60 -1.15 10.66 -7.05
N ARG A 61 0.15 10.61 -7.32
CA ARG A 61 1.09 9.71 -6.64
C ARG A 61 1.09 9.97 -5.12
N GLY A 62 0.77 8.95 -4.32
CA GLY A 62 0.73 9.04 -2.87
C GLY A 62 0.02 7.86 -2.19
N LEU A 63 -0.04 7.91 -0.87
CA LEU A 63 -0.81 6.98 -0.03
C LEU A 63 -2.18 7.58 0.27
N TYR A 64 -3.24 6.76 0.30
CA TYR A 64 -4.60 7.19 0.62
C TYR A 64 -5.24 6.19 1.60
N ARG A 65 -5.78 6.69 2.72
CA ARG A 65 -6.39 5.85 3.76
C ARG A 65 -7.79 5.41 3.32
N LEU A 66 -8.00 4.10 3.19
CA LEU A 66 -9.32 3.55 2.85
C LEU A 66 -10.10 3.12 4.08
N PHE A 67 -9.44 2.39 4.98
CA PHE A 67 -10.06 1.81 6.17
C PHE A 67 -9.21 2.00 7.40
N ASP A 68 -9.84 2.37 8.51
CA ASP A 68 -9.35 2.26 9.87
C ASP A 68 -10.27 1.32 10.65
N TYR A 69 -9.73 0.38 11.42
CA TYR A 69 -10.53 -0.50 12.26
C TYR A 69 -9.90 -0.68 13.64
N THR A 70 -10.65 -1.16 14.64
CA THR A 70 -10.12 -1.38 16.00
C THR A 70 -10.00 -2.87 16.36
N GLY A 71 -10.78 -3.72 15.71
CA GLY A 71 -10.82 -5.17 15.94
C GLY A 71 -9.84 -5.97 15.08
N SER A 72 -10.29 -7.14 14.67
CA SER A 72 -9.61 -8.05 13.76
C SER A 72 -9.96 -7.73 12.30
N LEU A 73 -9.01 -8.00 11.41
CA LEU A 73 -9.27 -8.06 9.97
C LEU A 73 -9.42 -9.52 9.58
N SER A 74 -10.47 -9.82 8.83
CA SER A 74 -10.66 -11.12 8.17
C SER A 74 -11.06 -10.92 6.72
N GLY A 75 -10.85 -11.94 5.89
CA GLY A 75 -11.30 -11.88 4.51
C GLY A 75 -11.37 -13.22 3.82
N SER A 76 -12.13 -13.23 2.73
CA SER A 76 -12.32 -14.35 1.81
C SER A 76 -12.56 -13.82 0.40
N ASN A 77 -12.55 -14.70 -0.60
CA ASN A 77 -12.83 -14.34 -2.01
C ASN A 77 -11.93 -13.21 -2.56
N GLY A 78 -10.67 -13.16 -2.15
CA GLY A 78 -9.73 -12.13 -2.61
C GLY A 78 -9.81 -10.80 -1.85
N GLY A 79 -10.66 -10.66 -0.83
CA GLY A 79 -10.71 -9.46 0.01
C GLY A 79 -11.24 -8.24 -0.73
N LEU A 80 -10.54 -7.11 -0.61
CA LEU A 80 -10.82 -5.89 -1.38
C LEU A 80 -10.05 -5.94 -2.71
N GLN A 81 -10.75 -5.63 -3.81
CA GLN A 81 -10.17 -5.64 -5.16
C GLN A 81 -10.51 -4.35 -5.90
N LEU A 82 -9.62 -3.88 -6.77
CA LEU A 82 -9.90 -2.73 -7.63
C LEU A 82 -10.86 -3.12 -8.76
N ALA A 83 -11.83 -2.27 -9.06
CA ALA A 83 -12.77 -2.45 -10.17
C ALA A 83 -12.05 -2.47 -11.52
N SER A 84 -10.98 -1.69 -11.65
CA SER A 84 -10.09 -1.64 -12.81
C SER A 84 -8.64 -1.79 -12.33
N PRO A 85 -8.11 -3.03 -12.27
CA PRO A 85 -6.74 -3.27 -11.86
C PRO A 85 -5.74 -2.54 -12.76
N ASP A 86 -4.85 -1.78 -12.15
CA ASP A 86 -3.75 -1.07 -12.80
C ASP A 86 -2.48 -1.27 -11.95
N PRO A 87 -1.32 -1.58 -12.55
CA PRO A 87 -0.08 -1.78 -11.81
C PRO A 87 0.42 -0.53 -11.05
N SER A 88 -0.13 0.65 -11.35
CA SER A 88 0.12 1.89 -10.64
C SER A 88 -0.60 1.97 -9.30
N TYR A 89 -1.51 1.04 -9.01
CA TYR A 89 -2.27 1.00 -7.76
C TYR A 89 -1.98 -0.27 -6.97
N GLY A 90 -1.68 -0.11 -5.69
CA GLY A 90 -1.52 -1.22 -4.74
C GLY A 90 -2.48 -1.07 -3.56
N LEU A 91 -3.01 -2.19 -3.07
CA LEU A 91 -3.74 -2.22 -1.80
C LEU A 91 -2.79 -2.70 -0.70
N GLN A 92 -2.58 -1.84 0.29
CA GLN A 92 -1.69 -2.11 1.41
C GLN A 92 -2.53 -2.49 2.64
N TYR A 93 -2.28 -3.67 3.19
CA TYR A 93 -2.92 -4.13 4.42
C TYR A 93 -1.91 -4.06 5.56
N LEU A 94 -2.20 -3.23 6.57
CA LEU A 94 -1.37 -3.06 7.76
C LEU A 94 -2.13 -3.59 8.97
N THR A 95 -2.07 -4.90 9.19
CA THR A 95 -2.88 -5.56 10.23
C THR A 95 -2.47 -5.17 11.66
N GLY A 96 -1.20 -4.83 11.86
CA GLY A 96 -0.67 -4.30 13.12
C GLY A 96 -1.20 -2.89 13.42
N ASP A 97 -1.19 -2.01 12.42
CA ASP A 97 -1.64 -0.62 12.53
C ASP A 97 -3.16 -0.44 12.36
N LYS A 98 -3.85 -1.53 12.00
CA LYS A 98 -5.30 -1.61 11.77
C LYS A 98 -5.79 -0.73 10.63
N GLN A 99 -5.07 -0.76 9.51
CA GLN A 99 -5.31 0.11 8.36
C GLN A 99 -5.32 -0.66 7.05
N ILE A 100 -6.10 -0.15 6.11
CA ILE A 100 -5.98 -0.51 4.69
C ILE A 100 -5.81 0.79 3.90
N ASN A 101 -4.78 0.84 3.05
CA ASN A 101 -4.46 2.00 2.23
C ASN A 101 -4.47 1.64 0.74
N LEU A 102 -4.79 2.63 -0.10
CA LEU A 102 -4.46 2.62 -1.52
C LEU A 102 -3.12 3.34 -1.71
N ILE A 103 -2.22 2.71 -2.44
CA ILE A 103 -0.94 3.28 -2.87
C ILE A 103 -1.06 3.60 -4.36
N ASN A 104 -1.01 4.88 -4.73
CA ASN A 104 -0.89 5.31 -6.12
C ASN A 104 0.57 5.66 -6.41
N THR A 105 1.18 4.93 -7.34
CA THR A 105 2.60 5.04 -7.67
C THR A 105 2.82 5.96 -8.88
N GLY A 106 1.76 6.33 -9.59
CA GLY A 106 1.83 7.08 -10.84
C GLY A 106 2.69 6.40 -11.92
N GLY A 107 2.79 5.07 -11.89
CA GLY A 107 3.67 4.29 -12.78
C GLY A 107 5.15 4.31 -12.41
N THR A 108 5.52 4.82 -11.22
CA THR A 108 6.90 4.82 -10.72
C THR A 108 7.33 3.39 -10.40
N THR A 109 8.54 3.00 -10.80
CA THR A 109 9.17 1.74 -10.37
C THR A 109 9.97 1.97 -9.09
N LEU A 110 9.63 1.25 -8.02
CA LEU A 110 10.40 1.17 -6.77
C LEU A 110 10.97 -0.23 -6.65
N ASN A 111 12.22 -0.40 -7.03
CA ASN A 111 12.86 -1.71 -7.09
C ASN A 111 14.32 -1.72 -6.63
N PHE A 112 14.80 -0.62 -6.05
CA PHE A 112 16.10 -0.54 -5.38
C PHE A 112 15.95 -0.71 -3.87
N TRP A 113 16.71 -1.62 -3.26
CA TRP A 113 16.69 -1.86 -1.81
C TRP A 113 17.16 -0.63 -1.03
N ASN A 114 16.36 -0.16 -0.08
CA ASN A 114 16.59 1.04 0.72
C ASN A 114 16.14 0.87 2.17
N ALA A 115 16.50 -0.25 2.81
CA ALA A 115 16.11 -0.49 4.19
C ALA A 115 16.72 0.48 5.20
N ASN A 116 17.92 1.01 4.92
CA ASN A 116 18.54 2.04 5.74
C ASN A 116 17.90 3.43 5.54
N GLY A 117 17.07 3.63 4.51
CA GLY A 117 16.40 4.90 4.21
C GLY A 117 17.34 6.02 3.74
N LEU A 118 18.59 5.71 3.37
CA LEU A 118 19.62 6.71 3.03
C LEU A 118 19.72 7.04 1.54
N ALA A 119 18.94 6.36 0.69
CA ALA A 119 18.96 6.63 -0.75
C ALA A 119 18.62 8.09 -1.07
N SER A 120 19.34 8.66 -2.03
CA SER A 120 19.15 10.01 -2.54
C SER A 120 19.79 10.14 -3.93
N GLY A 121 19.66 11.31 -4.57
CA GLY A 121 20.26 11.55 -5.90
C GLY A 121 21.78 11.40 -5.95
N THR A 122 22.48 11.30 -4.81
CA THR A 122 23.93 11.11 -4.74
C THR A 122 24.37 9.89 -3.91
N THR A 123 23.45 9.22 -3.24
CA THR A 123 23.76 8.13 -2.29
C THR A 123 22.85 6.94 -2.56
N GLN A 124 23.41 5.74 -2.69
CA GLN A 124 22.60 4.52 -2.78
C GLN A 124 22.11 4.11 -1.38
N GLY A 125 20.96 3.45 -1.33
CA GLY A 125 20.39 2.91 -0.09
C GLY A 125 21.12 1.66 0.39
N GLY A 126 20.37 0.59 0.64
CA GLY A 126 20.91 -0.70 1.09
C GLY A 126 20.59 -1.02 2.56
N GLY A 127 21.49 -1.77 3.19
CA GLY A 127 21.50 -2.06 4.63
C GLY A 127 20.65 -3.26 5.08
N ASP A 128 20.70 -3.53 6.38
CA ASP A 128 19.89 -4.55 7.03
C ASP A 128 18.41 -4.17 7.04
N GLY A 129 17.53 -5.12 6.73
CA GLY A 129 16.09 -4.88 6.79
C GLY A 129 15.25 -6.11 6.55
N THR A 130 13.94 -5.96 6.79
CA THR A 130 12.95 -6.98 6.42
C THR A 130 12.26 -6.55 5.15
N TRP A 131 12.04 -7.47 4.20
CA TRP A 131 11.19 -7.27 3.04
C TRP A 131 9.86 -7.99 3.29
N THR A 132 8.76 -7.24 3.32
CA THR A 132 7.39 -7.74 3.32
C THR A 132 6.65 -7.28 2.06
N ALA A 133 5.46 -7.81 1.80
CA ALA A 133 4.67 -7.42 0.62
C ALA A 133 4.32 -5.92 0.60
N THR A 134 4.33 -5.25 1.76
CA THR A 134 3.73 -3.91 1.93
C THR A 134 4.66 -2.87 2.55
N ASN A 135 5.80 -3.26 3.12
CA ASN A 135 6.64 -2.33 3.85
C ASN A 135 7.51 -1.44 2.94
N SER A 136 7.82 -0.23 3.42
CA SER A 136 8.47 0.81 2.63
C SER A 136 10.00 0.71 2.67
N VAL A 137 10.56 -0.24 1.93
CA VAL A 137 12.01 -0.53 1.88
C VAL A 137 12.56 -0.53 0.45
N TRP A 138 11.76 -0.07 -0.51
CA TRP A 138 12.13 0.01 -1.93
C TRP A 138 12.09 1.46 -2.40
N THR A 139 13.04 1.83 -3.24
CA THR A 139 13.15 3.18 -3.79
C THR A 139 13.30 3.18 -5.30
N ASP A 140 13.11 4.35 -5.92
CA ASP A 140 13.39 4.56 -7.33
C ASP A 140 14.90 4.67 -7.58
N ALA A 141 15.31 4.66 -8.85
CA ALA A 141 16.72 4.75 -9.24
C ALA A 141 17.42 6.04 -8.75
N SER A 142 16.66 7.07 -8.36
CA SER A 142 17.19 8.34 -7.87
C SER A 142 17.18 8.46 -6.35
N GLY A 143 16.65 7.48 -5.63
CA GLY A 143 16.46 7.55 -4.17
C GLY A 143 15.43 8.60 -3.73
N SER A 144 14.61 9.15 -4.63
CA SER A 144 13.75 10.31 -4.32
C SER A 144 12.46 9.91 -3.60
N VAL A 145 12.02 8.66 -3.78
CA VAL A 145 10.78 8.13 -3.23
C VAL A 145 11.07 6.78 -2.62
N THR A 146 10.63 6.55 -1.38
CA THR A 146 10.69 5.23 -0.74
C THR A 146 9.27 4.73 -0.46
N GLY A 147 9.05 3.44 -0.72
CA GLY A 147 7.76 2.78 -0.63
C GLY A 147 7.90 1.26 -0.75
N PRO A 148 6.79 0.50 -0.83
CA PRO A 148 6.83 -0.93 -1.15
C PRO A 148 7.33 -1.18 -2.57
N MET A 149 7.69 -2.43 -2.88
CA MET A 149 8.15 -2.81 -4.21
C MET A 149 7.05 -2.55 -5.25
N ILE A 150 7.41 -1.85 -6.32
CA ILE A 150 6.50 -1.52 -7.43
C ILE A 150 7.25 -1.69 -8.76
N PRO A 151 6.72 -2.45 -9.73
CA PRO A 151 5.60 -3.38 -9.57
C PRO A 151 5.96 -4.53 -8.61
N SER A 152 4.96 -5.22 -8.06
CA SER A 152 5.12 -6.47 -7.30
C SER A 152 4.26 -7.57 -7.95
N PRO A 153 4.84 -8.69 -8.42
CA PRO A 153 6.28 -8.96 -8.46
C PRO A 153 7.02 -7.96 -9.37
N GLY A 154 8.28 -7.72 -9.03
CA GLY A 154 9.20 -6.90 -9.82
C GLY A 154 10.64 -7.34 -9.64
N PHE A 155 11.53 -6.81 -10.47
CA PHE A 155 12.95 -7.15 -10.42
C PHE A 155 13.65 -6.43 -9.28
N ALA A 156 13.95 -7.16 -8.20
CA ALA A 156 14.62 -6.66 -7.00
C ALA A 156 16.10 -6.30 -7.23
N ILE A 157 16.50 -5.06 -6.95
CA ILE A 157 17.87 -4.57 -7.07
C ILE A 157 18.44 -4.28 -5.69
N PHE A 158 19.38 -5.12 -5.25
CA PHE A 158 20.15 -4.93 -4.02
C PHE A 158 21.48 -4.28 -4.37
N ALA A 159 21.59 -2.97 -4.09
CA ALA A 159 22.78 -2.17 -4.30
C ALA A 159 23.01 -1.26 -3.08
N GLY A 160 24.13 -0.54 -3.06
CA GLY A 160 24.49 0.35 -1.94
C GLY A 160 25.10 -0.38 -0.75
N ASP A 161 24.72 0.04 0.46
CA ASP A 161 25.30 -0.45 1.71
C ASP A 161 25.03 -1.95 1.91
N ALA A 162 26.06 -2.67 2.33
CA ALA A 162 25.95 -4.09 2.64
C ALA A 162 25.02 -4.33 3.84
N GLY A 163 24.29 -5.44 3.80
CA GLY A 163 23.38 -5.85 4.88
C GLY A 163 22.67 -7.16 4.59
N THR A 164 21.84 -7.58 5.52
CA THR A 164 21.03 -8.79 5.47
C THR A 164 19.57 -8.43 5.18
N VAL A 165 19.03 -9.04 4.13
CA VAL A 165 17.62 -8.92 3.74
C VAL A 165 16.86 -10.10 4.30
N LYS A 166 15.96 -9.86 5.25
CA LYS A 166 15.06 -10.89 5.79
C LYS A 166 13.72 -10.83 5.05
N VAL A 167 13.36 -11.88 4.32
CA VAL A 167 12.04 -11.95 3.68
C VAL A 167 11.02 -12.44 4.71
N SER A 168 9.84 -11.80 4.76
CA SER A 168 8.74 -12.19 5.65
C SER A 168 7.39 -12.06 4.95
N ASP A 169 6.56 -13.06 5.14
CA ASP A 169 5.20 -13.17 4.59
C ASP A 169 4.11 -12.64 5.55
N VAL A 170 4.50 -11.93 6.62
CA VAL A 170 3.57 -11.46 7.67
C VAL A 170 2.50 -10.52 7.13
N ASP A 171 2.81 -9.79 6.05
CA ASP A 171 1.90 -8.86 5.38
C ASP A 171 1.38 -9.41 4.03
N GLY A 172 1.51 -10.72 3.81
CA GLY A 172 1.22 -11.38 2.53
C GLY A 172 2.48 -11.92 1.85
N ALA A 173 2.28 -12.72 0.80
CA ALA A 173 3.39 -13.32 0.06
C ALA A 173 4.29 -12.24 -0.56
N VAL A 174 5.60 -12.39 -0.35
CA VAL A 174 6.61 -11.59 -1.06
C VAL A 174 6.92 -12.27 -2.39
N GLU A 175 6.78 -11.52 -3.49
CA GLU A 175 7.02 -12.01 -4.84
C GLU A 175 8.06 -11.14 -5.54
N ALA A 176 8.89 -11.74 -6.38
CA ALA A 176 9.94 -11.08 -7.13
C ALA A 176 10.08 -11.74 -8.50
N ASP A 177 10.41 -10.95 -9.52
CA ASP A 177 10.80 -11.49 -10.81
C ASP A 177 12.26 -11.97 -10.76
N GLY A 178 12.47 -13.24 -11.08
CA GLY A 178 13.80 -13.82 -11.27
C GLY A 178 14.25 -13.74 -12.73
N GLN A 179 15.57 -13.88 -12.95
CA GLN A 179 16.11 -14.30 -14.25
C GLN A 179 16.36 -15.80 -14.24
#